data_AF-A0A941N5Z0-F1
#
_entry.id   AF-A0A941N5Z0-F1
#
_cell.length_a   1.000
_cell.length_b   1.000
_cell.length_c   1.000
_cell.angle_alpha   90.00
_cell.angle_beta   90.00
_cell.angle_gamma   90.00
#
_symmetry.space_group_name_H-M   'P 1'
#
loop_
_entity.id
_entity.type
_entity.pdbx_description
1 polymer ?
#
loop_
_entity_poly.entity_id
_entity_poly.type
_entity_poly.pdbx_seq_one_letter_code
_entity_poly.pdbx_strand_id
1 'polypeptide(L)'
;MRGRVVNWGCVLPLLAYLAVAGGIVFGAIYLERHRTHPAPAADTKFGVTPSGDLLGELARCQTLGRRAEDDSGCIAAWAENRRRFFGGNPEPTSSIKSERTTHP
;
A
#
# COMPACT_ATOMS: atom_id res chain seq x y z
N MET A 1 1.84 -42.49 -40.87
CA MET A 1 1.50 -41.43 -41.84
C MET A 1 1.00 -40.21 -41.09
N ARG A 2 1.87 -39.18 -41.02
CA ARG A 2 1.62 -37.74 -40.78
C ARG A 2 0.35 -37.35 -39.99
N GLY A 3 0.50 -37.19 -38.68
CA GLY A 3 -0.46 -36.49 -37.80
C GLY A 3 -0.64 -35.05 -38.25
N ARG A 4 -1.69 -34.80 -39.01
CA ARG A 4 -2.08 -33.50 -39.56
C ARG A 4 -3.21 -32.93 -38.70
N VAL A 5 -2.94 -32.47 -37.48
CA VAL A 5 -3.96 -31.81 -36.63
C VAL A 5 -3.47 -30.69 -35.71
N VAL A 6 -2.17 -30.43 -35.59
CA VAL A 6 -1.73 -29.20 -34.91
C VAL A 6 -1.87 -28.07 -35.91
N ASN A 7 -2.91 -27.24 -35.77
CA ASN A 7 -3.06 -26.04 -36.58
C ASN A 7 -1.94 -25.06 -36.20
N TRP A 8 -0.78 -25.21 -36.85
CA TRP A 8 0.45 -24.46 -36.57
C TRP A 8 0.23 -22.93 -36.60
N GLY A 9 -0.80 -22.45 -37.33
CA GLY A 9 -1.20 -21.05 -37.32
C GLY A 9 -1.81 -20.56 -36.00
N CYS A 10 -2.43 -21.44 -35.20
CA CYS A 10 -2.99 -21.11 -33.87
C CYS A 10 -2.00 -21.40 -32.73
N VAL A 11 -1.11 -22.37 -32.92
CA VAL A 11 -0.13 -22.74 -31.88
C VAL A 11 0.96 -21.70 -31.74
N LEU A 12 1.40 -21.07 -32.83
CA LEU A 12 2.40 -20.01 -32.78
C LEU A 12 1.96 -18.78 -31.94
N PRO A 13 0.78 -18.17 -32.17
CA PRO A 13 0.32 -17.04 -31.36
C PRO A 13 0.00 -17.43 -29.92
N LEU A 14 -0.50 -18.64 -29.68
CA LEU A 14 -0.74 -19.14 -28.32
C LEU A 14 0.58 -19.27 -27.54
N LEU A 15 1.62 -19.84 -28.15
CA LEU A 15 2.93 -19.94 -27.53
C LEU A 15 3.57 -18.58 -27.28
N ALA A 16 3.45 -17.64 -28.24
CA ALA A 16 3.93 -16.27 -28.06
C ALA A 16 3.23 -15.57 -26.87
N TYR A 17 1.91 -15.72 -26.77
CA TYR A 17 1.13 -15.17 -25.66
C TYR A 17 1.57 -15.76 -24.31
N LEU A 18 1.72 -17.09 -24.23
CA LEU A 18 2.16 -17.77 -23.01
C LEU A 18 3.59 -17.36 -22.61
N ALA A 19 4.49 -17.17 -23.58
CA ALA A 19 5.85 -16.70 -23.32
C ALA A 19 5.85 -15.26 -22.76
N VAL A 20 5.05 -14.36 -23.34
CA VAL A 20 4.92 -12.97 -22.84
C VAL A 20 4.31 -12.95 -21.44
N ALA A 21 3.18 -13.64 -21.23
CA ALA A 21 2.52 -13.71 -19.93
C ALA A 21 3.45 -14.31 -18.86
N GLY A 22 4.14 -15.41 -19.19
CA GLY A 22 5.13 -16.03 -18.32
C GLY A 22 6.32 -15.12 -18.02
N GLY A 23 6.80 -14.37 -19.01
CA GLY A 23 7.88 -13.40 -18.86
C GLY A 23 7.52 -12.26 -17.90
N ILE A 24 6.29 -11.74 -17.97
CA ILE A 24 5.79 -10.70 -17.04
C ILE A 24 5.75 -11.24 -15.61
N VAL A 25 5.16 -12.42 -15.40
CA VAL A 25 5.07 -13.04 -14.07
C VAL A 25 6.46 -13.33 -13.50
N PHE A 26 7.34 -13.91 -14.30
CA PHE A 26 8.71 -14.18 -13.90
C PHE A 26 9.47 -12.89 -13.58
N GLY A 27 9.33 -11.85 -14.40
CA GLY A 27 9.92 -10.54 -14.17
C GLY A 27 9.44 -9.90 -12.88
N ALA A 28 8.15 -10.00 -12.56
CA ALA A 28 7.60 -9.50 -11.31
C ALA A 28 8.18 -10.24 -10.09
N ILE A 29 8.24 -11.58 -10.13
CA ILE A 29 8.83 -12.39 -9.05
C ILE A 29 10.33 -12.13 -8.92
N TYR A 30 11.03 -12.00 -10.05
CA TYR A 30 12.46 -11.71 -10.10
C TYR A 30 12.74 -10.34 -9.48
N LEU A 31 12.00 -9.30 -9.88
CA LEU A 31 12.11 -7.97 -9.27
C LEU A 31 11.80 -8.03 -7.77
N GLU A 32 10.76 -8.73 -7.35
CA GLU A 32 10.41 -8.81 -5.93
C GLU A 32 11.49 -9.54 -5.12
N ARG A 33 12.08 -10.59 -5.68
CA ARG A 33 13.16 -11.36 -5.03
C ARG A 33 14.50 -10.63 -5.03
N HIS A 34 14.76 -9.80 -6.04
CA HIS A 34 15.98 -9.00 -6.18
C HIS A 34 15.85 -7.56 -5.72
N ARG A 35 14.65 -7.14 -5.29
CA ARG A 35 14.48 -6.00 -4.41
C ARG A 35 15.17 -6.37 -3.11
N THR A 36 16.47 -6.06 -3.02
CA THR A 36 17.15 -5.83 -1.76
C THR A 36 16.24 -4.90 -0.98
N HIS A 37 15.53 -5.45 -0.01
CA HIS A 37 14.52 -4.75 0.78
C HIS A 37 15.00 -3.32 1.06
N PRO A 38 14.37 -2.27 0.49
CA PRO A 38 14.07 -1.20 1.40
C PRO A 38 13.07 -1.87 2.33
N ALA A 39 13.54 -2.32 3.50
CA ALA A 39 12.66 -2.42 4.64
C ALA A 39 11.78 -1.16 4.59
N PRO A 40 10.45 -1.24 4.77
CA PRO A 40 9.69 -0.02 4.91
C PRO A 40 10.45 0.80 5.94
N ALA A 41 11.03 1.93 5.51
CA ALA A 41 11.92 2.71 6.33
C ALA A 41 11.03 3.32 7.41
N ALA A 42 10.72 2.53 8.42
CA ALA A 42 10.08 2.89 9.66
C ALA A 42 11.11 3.60 10.53
N ASP A 43 11.92 4.48 9.92
CA ASP A 43 12.94 5.30 10.54
C ASP A 43 12.89 6.69 9.93
N THR A 44 11.68 7.21 9.69
CA THR A 44 11.51 8.65 9.79
C THR A 44 10.93 8.89 11.17
N LYS A 45 11.80 9.19 12.14
CA LYS A 45 11.38 9.81 13.40
C LYS A 45 10.74 11.14 13.04
N PHE A 46 9.44 11.10 12.72
CA PHE A 46 8.65 12.30 12.55
C PHE A 46 8.61 12.96 13.91
N GLY A 47 9.36 14.07 14.03
CA GLY A 47 9.30 14.93 15.20
C GLY A 47 7.85 15.23 15.53
N VAL A 48 7.57 15.27 16.84
CA VAL A 48 6.27 15.56 17.44
C VAL A 48 5.74 16.87 16.88
N THR A 49 5.03 16.72 15.79
CA THR A 49 4.22 17.70 15.09
C THR A 49 2.85 17.02 14.98
N PRO A 50 1.74 17.73 14.78
CA PRO A 50 0.44 17.11 14.54
C PRO A 50 0.45 16.07 13.39
N SER A 51 1.48 16.08 12.55
CA SER A 51 1.77 15.08 11.52
C SER A 51 2.37 13.78 12.06
N GLY A 52 3.14 13.82 13.14
CA GLY A 52 3.75 12.66 13.78
C GLY A 52 2.73 11.71 14.40
N ASP A 53 1.69 12.24 15.05
CA ASP A 53 0.60 11.43 15.62
C ASP A 53 -0.20 10.71 14.51
N LEU A 54 -0.48 11.41 13.40
CA LEU A 54 -1.15 10.82 12.24
C LEU A 54 -0.30 9.70 11.62
N LEU A 55 1.02 9.90 11.50
CA LEU A 55 1.91 8.88 10.93
C LEU A 55 2.08 7.67 11.84
N GLY A 56 2.07 7.87 13.17
CA GLY A 56 2.01 6.78 14.15
C GLY A 56 0.75 5.93 14.01
N GLU A 57 -0.41 6.58 13.83
CA GLU A 57 -1.68 5.86 13.63
C GLU A 57 -1.72 5.15 12.27
N LEU A 58 -1.20 5.75 11.20
CA LEU A 58 -1.09 5.05 9.91
C LEU A 58 -0.19 3.82 10.01
N ALA A 59 0.92 3.89 10.75
CA ALA A 59 1.79 2.74 10.98
C ALA A 59 1.07 1.64 11.75
N ARG A 60 0.30 1.98 12.79
CA ARG A 60 -0.56 1.03 13.52
C ARG A 60 -1.54 0.35 12.57
N CYS A 61 -2.25 1.12 11.75
CA CYS A 61 -3.21 0.60 10.79
C CYS A 61 -2.57 -0.28 9.70
N GLN A 62 -1.35 0.01 9.26
CA GLN A 62 -0.62 -0.85 8.33
C GLN A 62 -0.30 -2.23 8.92
N THR A 63 0.05 -2.29 10.22
CA THR A 63 0.33 -3.58 10.88
C THR A 63 -0.92 -4.46 11.05
N LEU A 64 -2.11 -3.86 11.08
CA LEU A 64 -3.39 -4.57 11.14
C LEU A 64 -3.80 -5.22 9.80
N GLY A 65 -3.33 -4.67 8.67
CA GLY A 65 -3.64 -5.19 7.32
C GLY A 65 -5.14 -5.19 7.03
N ARG A 66 -5.70 -6.33 6.59
CA ARG A 66 -7.15 -6.45 6.30
C ARG A 66 -8.06 -6.08 7.47
N ARG A 67 -7.60 -6.25 8.72
CA ARG A 67 -8.39 -5.87 9.90
C ARG A 67 -8.59 -4.36 10.04
N ALA A 68 -7.76 -3.55 9.38
CA ALA A 68 -7.90 -2.10 9.37
C ALA A 68 -9.10 -1.62 8.54
N GLU A 69 -9.66 -2.48 7.66
CA GLU A 69 -10.85 -2.14 6.86
C GLU A 69 -12.11 -2.04 7.72
N ASP A 70 -12.16 -2.73 8.85
CA ASP A 70 -13.30 -2.72 9.78
C ASP A 70 -13.11 -1.71 10.94
N ASP A 71 -11.92 -1.12 11.08
CA ASP A 71 -11.60 -0.17 12.15
C ASP A 71 -11.88 1.28 11.70
N SER A 72 -12.87 1.91 12.32
CA SER A 72 -13.29 3.28 11.99
C SER A 72 -12.17 4.32 12.19
N GLY A 73 -11.27 4.09 13.15
CA GLY A 73 -10.11 4.95 13.38
C GLY A 73 -9.11 4.88 12.23
N CYS A 74 -8.85 3.67 11.74
CA CYS A 74 -7.99 3.47 10.59
C CYS A 74 -8.56 4.05 9.29
N ILE A 75 -9.86 3.90 9.03
CA ILE A 75 -10.52 4.51 7.87
C ILE A 75 -10.36 6.04 7.90
N ALA A 76 -10.58 6.66 9.06
CA ALA A 76 -10.46 8.10 9.23
C ALA A 76 -9.02 8.59 9.03
N ALA A 77 -8.04 7.90 9.60
CA ALA A 77 -6.62 8.22 9.47
C ALA A 77 -6.15 8.16 8.00
N TRP A 78 -6.55 7.13 7.24
CA TRP A 78 -6.23 7.02 5.82
C TRP A 78 -6.88 8.11 4.96
N ALA A 79 -8.12 8.49 5.27
CA ALA A 79 -8.79 9.58 4.59
C ALA A 79 -8.07 10.92 4.82
N GLU A 80 -7.61 11.19 6.05
CA GLU A 80 -6.85 12.39 6.40
C GLU A 80 -5.49 12.44 5.70
N ASN A 81 -4.75 11.33 5.71
CA ASN A 81 -3.48 11.24 5.00
C ASN A 81 -3.65 11.55 3.51
N ARG A 82 -4.68 10.96 2.88
CA ARG A 82 -5.00 11.19 1.47
C ARG A 82 -5.31 12.66 1.19
N ARG A 83 -6.13 13.31 2.04
CA ARG A 83 -6.45 14.74 1.92
C ARG A 83 -5.18 15.59 1.93
N ARG A 84 -4.27 15.35 2.88
CA ARG A 84 -3.00 16.10 2.99
C ARG A 84 -2.09 15.89 1.79
N PHE A 85 -1.97 14.65 1.31
CA PHE A 85 -1.16 14.33 0.13
C PHE A 85 -1.65 15.06 -1.13
N PHE A 86 -2.96 15.22 -1.28
CA PHE A 86 -3.55 15.94 -2.42
C PHE A 86 -3.76 17.44 -2.17
N GLY A 87 -3.11 18.03 -1.16
CA GLY A 87 -3.14 19.47 -0.93
C GLY A 87 -4.40 19.99 -0.23
N GLY A 88 -5.22 19.10 0.33
CA GLY A 88 -6.24 19.46 1.29
C GLY A 88 -5.57 19.97 2.56
N ASN A 89 -5.55 21.29 2.74
CA ASN A 89 -5.18 21.91 4.01
C ASN A 89 -5.98 21.21 5.13
N PRO A 90 -5.34 20.69 6.19
CA PRO A 90 -6.09 20.13 7.30
C PRO A 90 -6.95 21.27 7.85
N GLU A 91 -8.27 21.15 7.69
CA GLU A 91 -9.16 21.95 8.50
C GLU A 91 -8.83 21.59 9.94
N PRO A 92 -8.44 22.55 10.81
CA PRO A 92 -8.14 22.26 12.20
C PRO A 92 -9.46 21.83 12.85
N THR A 93 -9.77 20.54 12.74
CA THR A 93 -10.89 19.94 13.43
C THR A 93 -10.49 19.91 14.89
N SER A 94 -10.81 21.00 15.58
CA SER A 94 -11.29 20.99 16.94
C SER A 94 -10.64 19.94 17.84
N SER A 95 -9.34 20.10 18.10
CA SER A 95 -8.76 19.73 19.40
C SER A 95 -9.29 20.72 20.45
N ILE A 96 -10.61 20.73 20.65
CA ILE A 96 -11.26 21.39 21.76
C ILE A 96 -11.92 20.27 22.56
N LYS A 97 -11.49 20.19 23.83
CA LYS A 97 -12.18 19.62 24.99
C LYS A 97 -11.88 18.17 25.37
N SER A 98 -10.75 18.01 26.04
CA SER A 98 -10.71 17.38 27.37
C SER A 98 -9.48 17.94 28.10
N GLU A 99 -9.46 19.25 28.39
CA GLU A 99 -9.80 19.74 29.75
C GLU A 99 -9.05 18.90 30.81
N ARG A 100 -7.84 19.32 31.18
CA ARG A 100 -7.63 20.19 32.34
C ARG A 100 -8.39 19.67 33.56
N THR A 101 -7.74 18.79 34.32
CA THR A 101 -7.89 18.77 35.78
C THR A 101 -6.52 19.01 36.39
N THR A 102 -6.26 20.28 36.65
CA THR A 102 -5.34 20.76 37.68
C THR A 102 -5.65 20.09 39.01
N HIS A 103 -4.65 19.56 39.72
CA HIS A 103 -4.55 19.61 41.19
C HIS A 103 -3.12 19.24 41.62
N PRO A 104 -2.67 19.65 42.82
CA PRO A 104 -1.58 20.56 43.12
C PRO A 104 -0.24 19.87 43.42
#